data_AF-A0AAP0RXG8-F1
#
_entry.id   AF-A0AAP0RXG8-F1
#
_cell.length_a   1.000
_cell.length_b   1.000
_cell.length_c   1.000
_cell.angle_alpha   90.00
_cell.angle_beta   90.00
_cell.angle_gamma   90.00
#
_symmetry.space_group_name_H-M   'P 1'
#
loop_
_entity.id
_entity.type
_entity.pdbx_description
1 polymer ?
#
loop_
_entity_poly.entity_id
_entity_poly.type
_entity_poly.pdbx_seq_one_letter_code
_entity_poly.pdbx_strand_id
1 'polypeptide(L)'
;MAMDLQEAKNDEPLTPTGRLFLSPELHQVITGAMGVKDPIDISLVKSEITNFFLTHDYPRLSCLLVRDHNGVEYWRKTHVDVDRHIVVVDSPSDGDSEDAVNEYLADLAVSSPLSTDKPLWEIHLLMAQNCVVFRVHHALGDGISLMSLFLSFCRKADDPNSLPDIVSYPGNSTNSRGMYRRERGGLWAFVKVVWFTVVFVVGLIGRILWVRDKRTAVSGGAGVELWPRKLVTAKFLLEDMKVVKKAIPEATINDVLFGMISSGLSRYLELRSAKSLQEGLQITGVAMVNIRQQPGLQDVSSLMRNNSKARWGNKFGMILLPTYYHRGGNDPLQYLKTAKAMINRKKLSLEAHFSYKIGDFVLSVLGLKAVSLLNYRILCNTTFTISNLVGPREKLTIAGNPVTYLRANNSSLPHAITMHMASYAGRADMQIMVARDIIPDPKVLAKCFEDALLEIKEAAAAVAVAAAATKLLEENVS
;
A
#
# COMPACT_ATOMS: atom_id res chain seq x y z
N MET A 1 -16.64 18.85 36.57
CA MET A 1 -15.71 20.01 36.50
C MET A 1 -14.29 19.67 36.95
N ALA A 2 -14.02 19.28 38.21
CA ALA A 2 -12.65 18.90 38.62
C ALA A 2 -12.18 17.55 38.04
N MET A 3 -13.08 16.57 37.88
CA MET A 3 -12.79 15.31 37.17
C MET A 3 -12.58 15.50 35.67
N ASP A 4 -13.43 16.27 34.98
CA ASP A 4 -13.28 16.56 33.53
C ASP A 4 -11.96 17.27 33.19
N LEU A 5 -11.48 18.14 34.09
CA LEU A 5 -10.21 18.86 33.91
C LEU A 5 -8.98 17.96 34.13
N GLN A 6 -9.13 16.84 34.83
CA GLN A 6 -8.06 15.88 35.07
C GLN A 6 -8.01 14.79 34.00
N GLU A 7 -9.16 14.39 33.42
CA GLU A 7 -9.22 13.52 32.25
C GLU A 7 -8.66 14.21 30.99
N ALA A 8 -8.96 15.50 30.78
CA ALA A 8 -8.43 16.28 29.66
C ALA A 8 -6.89 16.44 29.67
N LYS A 9 -6.21 16.19 30.80
CA LYS A 9 -4.73 16.31 30.91
C LYS A 9 -3.97 15.17 30.24
N ASN A 10 -4.63 14.04 29.94
CA ASN A 10 -3.99 12.86 29.35
C ASN A 10 -4.42 12.60 27.89
N ASP A 11 -5.26 13.45 27.31
CA ASP A 11 -5.71 13.33 25.93
C ASP A 11 -4.56 13.73 24.97
N GLU A 12 -4.26 12.86 23.99
CA GLU A 12 -3.25 13.16 22.97
C GLU A 12 -3.90 13.75 21.71
N PRO A 13 -3.35 14.84 21.11
CA PRO A 13 -3.90 15.38 19.87
C PRO A 13 -3.74 14.40 18.70
N LEU A 14 -4.74 14.35 17.83
CA LEU A 14 -4.60 13.65 16.55
C LEU A 14 -3.53 14.32 15.67
N THR A 15 -2.79 13.51 14.92
CA THR A 15 -1.83 14.05 13.96
C THR A 15 -2.57 14.75 12.80
N PRO A 16 -1.97 15.78 12.19
CA PRO A 16 -2.47 16.40 10.94
C PRO A 16 -3.03 15.41 9.91
N THR A 17 -2.25 14.39 9.58
CA THR A 17 -2.64 13.35 8.62
C THR A 17 -3.71 12.42 9.17
N GLY A 18 -3.72 12.14 10.49
CA GLY A 18 -4.80 11.39 11.12
C GLY A 18 -6.15 12.11 11.01
N ARG A 19 -6.16 13.43 11.20
CA ARG A 19 -7.35 14.28 10.99
C ARG A 19 -7.79 14.30 9.53
N LEU A 20 -6.84 14.32 8.59
CA LEU A 20 -7.13 14.23 7.15
C LEU A 20 -7.95 12.99 6.83
N PHE A 21 -7.60 11.83 7.41
CA PHE A 21 -8.34 10.59 7.21
C PHE A 21 -9.67 10.50 7.95
N LEU A 22 -10.02 11.50 8.78
CA LEU A 22 -11.35 11.61 9.37
C LEU A 22 -12.30 12.49 8.55
N SER A 23 -11.79 13.16 7.51
CA SER A 23 -12.65 13.93 6.64
C SER A 23 -13.57 13.00 5.85
N PRO A 24 -14.82 13.40 5.56
CA PRO A 24 -15.75 12.56 4.81
C PRO A 24 -15.19 12.10 3.45
N GLU A 25 -14.42 12.96 2.77
CA GLU A 25 -13.88 12.66 1.44
C GLU A 25 -12.70 11.69 1.46
N LEU A 26 -12.05 11.52 2.62
CA LEU A 26 -10.84 10.70 2.78
C LEU A 26 -10.96 9.74 3.97
N HIS A 27 -12.19 9.37 4.35
CA HIS A 27 -12.45 8.46 5.46
C HIS A 27 -12.00 7.04 5.14
N GLN A 28 -10.73 6.73 5.42
CA GLN A 28 -10.10 5.48 5.00
C GLN A 28 -10.00 4.47 6.13
N VAL A 29 -10.46 3.25 5.85
CA VAL A 29 -10.22 2.07 6.66
C VAL A 29 -9.27 1.16 5.90
N ILE A 30 -8.20 0.75 6.56
CA ILE A 30 -7.27 -0.27 6.06
C ILE A 30 -7.85 -1.62 6.48
N THR A 31 -7.90 -2.56 5.54
CA THR A 31 -8.31 -3.93 5.80
C THR A 31 -7.16 -4.86 5.45
N GLY A 32 -6.70 -5.64 6.43
CA GLY A 32 -5.77 -6.75 6.25
C GLY A 32 -6.52 -8.08 6.27
N ALA A 33 -6.15 -9.02 5.42
CA ALA A 33 -6.68 -10.37 5.44
C ALA A 33 -5.54 -11.38 5.54
N MET A 34 -5.65 -12.29 6.49
CA MET A 34 -4.67 -13.32 6.77
C MET A 34 -5.36 -14.68 6.75
N GLY A 35 -4.86 -15.58 5.91
CA GLY A 35 -5.27 -16.98 5.95
C GLY A 35 -4.46 -17.73 7.01
N VAL A 36 -5.10 -18.63 7.73
CA VAL A 36 -4.46 -19.57 8.64
C VAL A 36 -4.76 -21.01 8.22
N LYS A 37 -3.90 -21.95 8.60
CA LYS A 37 -3.99 -23.34 8.13
C LYS A 37 -5.08 -24.11 8.86
N ASP A 38 -5.08 -24.02 10.17
CA ASP A 38 -5.96 -24.80 11.05
C ASP A 38 -7.20 -23.97 11.44
N PRO A 39 -8.30 -24.60 11.88
CA PRO A 39 -9.48 -23.88 12.36
C PRO A 39 -9.16 -22.83 13.43
N ILE A 40 -9.83 -21.69 13.36
CA ILE A 40 -9.61 -20.58 14.29
C ILE A 40 -10.22 -20.94 15.65
N ASP A 41 -9.43 -20.84 16.72
CA ASP A 41 -9.92 -20.90 18.09
C ASP A 41 -10.22 -19.48 18.59
N ILE A 42 -11.51 -19.16 18.73
CA ILE A 42 -11.99 -17.84 19.15
C ILE A 42 -11.51 -17.49 20.56
N SER A 43 -11.48 -18.46 21.48
CA SER A 43 -11.04 -18.23 22.86
C SER A 43 -9.54 -17.96 22.91
N LEU A 44 -8.76 -18.68 22.11
CA LEU A 44 -7.33 -18.42 21.98
C LEU A 44 -7.08 -17.01 21.42
N VAL A 45 -7.76 -16.62 20.34
CA VAL A 45 -7.67 -15.26 19.76
C VAL A 45 -7.98 -14.19 20.79
N LYS A 46 -9.07 -14.34 21.56
CA LYS A 46 -9.45 -13.43 22.64
C LYS A 46 -8.36 -13.32 23.70
N SER A 47 -7.82 -14.45 24.12
CA SER A 47 -6.78 -14.51 25.16
C SER A 47 -5.49 -13.83 24.72
N GLU A 48 -5.04 -14.04 23.48
CA GLU A 48 -3.84 -13.40 22.91
C GLU A 48 -3.97 -11.88 22.82
N ILE A 49 -5.13 -11.38 22.35
CA ILE A 49 -5.39 -9.93 22.29
C ILE A 49 -5.45 -9.33 23.70
N THR A 50 -6.11 -10.02 24.63
CA THR A 50 -6.19 -9.56 26.03
C THR A 50 -4.79 -9.49 26.65
N ASN A 51 -3.99 -10.55 26.51
CA ASN A 51 -2.62 -10.62 26.99
C ASN A 51 -1.74 -9.53 26.37
N PHE A 52 -1.93 -9.23 25.09
CA PHE A 52 -1.23 -8.15 24.40
C PHE A 52 -1.47 -6.79 25.06
N PHE A 53 -2.73 -6.43 25.36
CA PHE A 53 -3.06 -5.17 26.03
C PHE A 53 -2.64 -5.13 27.51
N LEU A 54 -2.52 -6.28 28.17
CA LEU A 54 -2.00 -6.38 29.54
C LEU A 54 -0.48 -6.20 29.61
N THR A 55 0.24 -6.72 28.62
CA THR A 55 1.71 -6.77 28.62
C THR A 55 2.37 -5.56 27.97
N HIS A 56 1.64 -4.83 27.13
CA HIS A 56 2.17 -3.71 26.38
C HIS A 56 1.26 -2.48 26.43
N ASP A 57 1.84 -1.31 26.73
CA ASP A 57 1.13 -0.04 26.62
C ASP A 57 1.17 0.44 25.16
N TYR A 58 0.09 0.21 24.41
CA TYR A 58 -0.10 0.69 23.04
C TYR A 58 -1.13 1.84 22.99
N PRO A 59 -0.73 3.08 23.31
CA PRO A 59 -1.62 4.21 23.50
C PRO A 59 -2.74 4.33 22.46
N ARG A 60 -2.47 4.14 21.16
CA ARG A 60 -3.48 4.39 20.13
C ARG A 60 -4.51 3.27 19.95
N LEU A 61 -4.14 2.02 20.22
CA LEU A 61 -5.08 0.89 20.08
C LEU A 61 -6.02 0.78 21.29
N SER A 62 -5.64 1.40 22.42
CA SER A 62 -6.45 1.54 23.62
C SER A 62 -7.01 2.95 23.80
N CYS A 63 -7.17 3.71 22.70
CA CYS A 63 -7.75 5.06 22.73
C CYS A 63 -9.06 5.16 21.95
N LEU A 64 -10.00 5.92 22.52
CA LEU A 64 -11.18 6.43 21.83
C LEU A 64 -10.82 7.66 21.01
N LEU A 65 -11.49 7.80 19.86
CA LEU A 65 -11.49 9.05 19.12
C LEU A 65 -12.57 9.96 19.70
N VAL A 66 -12.15 11.07 20.32
CA VAL A 66 -13.06 12.06 20.93
C VAL A 66 -12.94 13.38 20.20
N ARG A 67 -14.05 14.09 20.05
CA ARG A 67 -14.09 15.45 19.51
C ARG A 67 -14.54 16.41 20.61
N ASP A 68 -13.80 17.49 20.81
CA ASP A 68 -14.16 18.53 21.78
C ASP A 68 -15.24 19.49 21.23
N HIS A 69 -15.65 20.44 22.06
CA HIS A 69 -16.64 21.48 21.69
C HIS A 69 -16.15 22.43 20.58
N ASN A 70 -14.83 22.54 20.36
CA ASN A 70 -14.23 23.35 19.31
C ASN A 70 -14.07 22.57 17.98
N GLY A 71 -14.49 21.30 17.95
CA GLY A 71 -14.36 20.44 16.78
C GLY A 71 -12.95 19.89 16.57
N VAL A 72 -12.09 19.91 17.60
CA VAL A 72 -10.75 19.33 17.56
C VAL A 72 -10.78 17.89 18.05
N GLU A 73 -10.12 17.01 17.32
CA GLU A 73 -10.06 15.57 17.62
C GLU A 73 -8.84 15.19 18.48
N TYR A 74 -9.09 14.33 19.47
CA TYR A 74 -8.09 13.80 20.41
C TYR A 74 -8.24 12.30 20.61
N TRP A 75 -7.15 11.66 21.04
CA TRP A 75 -7.10 10.28 21.50
C TRP A 75 -7.24 10.27 23.02
N ARG A 76 -8.27 9.57 23.52
CA ARG A 76 -8.50 9.39 24.97
C ARG A 76 -8.31 7.94 25.36
N LYS A 77 -7.42 7.66 26.30
CA LYS A 77 -7.17 6.30 26.80
C LYS A 77 -8.44 5.71 27.40
N THR A 78 -8.72 4.45 27.07
CA THR A 78 -9.88 3.70 27.54
C THR A 78 -9.50 2.25 27.84
N HIS A 79 -10.37 1.55 28.56
CA HIS A 79 -10.30 0.10 28.67
C HIS A 79 -10.84 -0.55 27.38
N VAL A 80 -10.10 -1.50 26.83
CA VAL A 80 -10.52 -2.24 25.63
C VAL A 80 -11.40 -3.40 26.04
N ASP A 81 -12.65 -3.40 25.59
CA ASP A 81 -13.55 -4.55 25.69
C ASP A 81 -13.38 -5.42 24.44
N VAL A 82 -12.53 -6.45 24.53
CA VAL A 82 -12.12 -7.29 23.39
C VAL A 82 -13.31 -7.94 22.67
N ASP A 83 -14.37 -8.31 23.39
CA ASP A 83 -15.56 -8.94 22.81
C ASP A 83 -16.28 -8.01 21.82
N ARG A 84 -16.27 -6.69 22.06
CA ARG A 84 -16.85 -5.69 21.14
C ARG A 84 -16.05 -5.51 19.86
N HIS A 85 -14.81 -6.00 19.81
CA HIS A 85 -13.93 -5.87 18.64
C HIS A 85 -13.86 -7.14 17.80
N ILE A 86 -14.37 -8.27 18.29
CA ILE A 86 -14.35 -9.54 17.57
C ILE A 86 -15.72 -9.80 16.93
N VAL A 87 -15.72 -9.89 15.60
CA VAL A 87 -16.90 -10.21 14.79
C VAL A 87 -16.73 -11.61 14.24
N VAL A 88 -17.52 -12.57 14.70
CA VAL A 88 -17.51 -13.94 14.16
C VAL A 88 -18.43 -13.99 12.95
N VAL A 89 -17.91 -14.48 11.82
CA VAL A 89 -18.64 -14.59 10.55
C VAL A 89 -18.77 -16.06 10.19
N ASP A 90 -19.94 -16.60 10.51
CA ASP A 90 -20.34 -17.96 10.17
C ASP A 90 -21.20 -17.91 8.90
N SER A 91 -20.57 -17.68 7.75
CA SER A 91 -21.27 -17.79 6.46
C SER A 91 -21.07 -19.19 5.88
N PRO A 92 -22.14 -19.93 5.53
CA PRO A 92 -22.00 -21.10 4.69
C PRO A 92 -21.42 -20.64 3.34
N SER A 93 -20.37 -21.31 2.88
CA SER A 93 -19.74 -21.00 1.59
C SER A 93 -19.89 -22.19 0.67
N ASP A 94 -20.83 -22.08 -0.28
CA ASP A 94 -20.98 -23.02 -1.40
C ASP A 94 -19.98 -22.72 -2.54
N GLY A 95 -19.11 -21.70 -2.39
CA GLY A 95 -18.14 -21.25 -3.37
C GLY A 95 -16.66 -21.46 -2.97
N ASP A 96 -15.75 -21.09 -3.88
CA ASP A 96 -14.30 -21.10 -3.63
C ASP A 96 -13.94 -20.18 -2.43
N SER A 97 -13.11 -20.69 -1.52
CA SER A 97 -12.75 -20.00 -0.28
C SER A 97 -12.14 -18.61 -0.50
N GLU A 98 -11.35 -18.43 -1.57
CA GLU A 98 -10.75 -17.13 -1.88
C GLU A 98 -11.77 -16.13 -2.44
N ASP A 99 -12.68 -16.58 -3.30
CA ASP A 99 -13.74 -15.73 -3.85
C ASP A 99 -14.66 -15.24 -2.71
N ALA A 100 -15.01 -16.09 -1.73
CA ALA A 100 -15.80 -15.71 -0.57
C ALA A 100 -15.09 -14.66 0.32
N VAL A 101 -13.80 -14.84 0.60
CA VAL A 101 -13.00 -13.82 1.33
C VAL A 101 -12.97 -12.51 0.54
N ASN A 102 -12.77 -12.56 -0.77
CA ASN A 102 -12.71 -11.36 -1.60
C ASN A 102 -14.05 -10.62 -1.66
N GLU A 103 -15.17 -11.33 -1.76
CA GLU A 103 -16.52 -10.75 -1.71
C GLU A 103 -16.75 -10.04 -0.37
N TYR A 104 -16.43 -10.71 0.74
CA TYR A 104 -16.54 -10.12 2.07
C TYR A 104 -15.72 -8.83 2.21
N LEU A 105 -14.47 -8.83 1.73
CA LEU A 105 -13.60 -7.66 1.77
C LEU A 105 -14.08 -6.53 0.85
N ALA A 106 -14.68 -6.86 -0.30
CA ALA A 106 -15.26 -5.88 -1.21
C ALA A 106 -16.46 -5.17 -0.59
N ASP A 107 -17.34 -5.92 0.08
CA ASP A 107 -18.47 -5.37 0.81
C ASP A 107 -18.01 -4.47 1.96
N LEU A 108 -16.99 -4.90 2.72
CA LEU A 108 -16.40 -4.08 3.78
C LEU A 108 -15.86 -2.73 3.27
N ALA A 109 -15.37 -2.66 2.03
CA ALA A 109 -14.80 -1.45 1.45
C ALA A 109 -15.83 -0.34 1.18
N VAL A 110 -17.13 -0.66 1.20
CA VAL A 110 -18.24 0.30 1.05
C VAL A 110 -19.28 0.23 2.17
N SER A 111 -19.04 -0.65 3.15
CA SER A 111 -19.85 -0.81 4.35
C SER A 111 -19.75 0.37 5.32
N SER A 112 -20.54 0.30 6.40
CA SER A 112 -20.50 1.29 7.47
C SER A 112 -19.09 1.51 8.03
N PRO A 113 -18.76 2.78 8.37
CA PRO A 113 -17.49 3.11 9.00
C PRO A 113 -17.35 2.44 10.38
N LEU A 114 -16.12 2.36 10.88
CA LEU A 114 -15.86 1.88 12.23
C LEU A 114 -16.55 2.78 13.26
N SER A 115 -17.18 2.16 14.26
CA SER A 115 -17.86 2.91 15.32
C SER A 115 -16.87 3.71 16.17
N THR A 116 -17.19 4.96 16.45
CA THR A 116 -16.35 5.86 17.25
C THR A 116 -16.56 5.72 18.76
N ASP A 117 -17.48 4.85 19.20
CA ASP A 117 -17.77 4.55 20.60
C ASP A 117 -16.83 3.48 21.22
N LYS A 118 -15.90 2.97 20.42
CA LYS A 118 -14.82 2.05 20.79
C LYS A 118 -13.55 2.42 20.03
N PRO A 119 -12.36 1.92 20.43
CA PRO A 119 -11.15 2.10 19.64
C PRO A 119 -11.33 1.69 18.18
N LEU A 120 -10.73 2.42 17.24
CA LEU A 120 -11.07 2.35 15.82
C LEU A 120 -10.44 1.15 15.08
N TRP A 121 -10.69 -0.06 15.55
CA TRP A 121 -10.26 -1.30 14.93
C TRP A 121 -11.23 -2.45 15.24
N GLU A 122 -11.28 -3.45 14.37
CA GLU A 122 -12.09 -4.67 14.51
C GLU A 122 -11.34 -5.87 13.94
N ILE A 123 -11.61 -7.06 14.47
CA ILE A 123 -11.12 -8.35 13.98
C ILE A 123 -12.33 -9.19 13.61
N HIS A 124 -12.39 -9.59 12.35
CA HIS A 124 -13.45 -10.40 11.79
C HIS A 124 -12.90 -11.82 11.55
N LEU A 125 -13.56 -12.82 12.10
CA LEU A 125 -13.16 -14.22 12.02
C LEU A 125 -14.07 -14.93 11.02
N LEU A 126 -13.58 -15.14 9.81
CA LEU A 126 -14.28 -15.89 8.76
C LEU A 126 -13.98 -17.37 8.98
N MET A 127 -14.81 -18.00 9.80
CA MET A 127 -14.55 -19.33 10.36
C MET A 127 -14.48 -20.40 9.28
N ALA A 128 -15.38 -20.34 8.28
CA ALA A 128 -15.44 -21.31 7.18
C ALA A 128 -14.22 -21.24 6.24
N GLN A 129 -13.59 -20.06 6.13
CA GLN A 129 -12.45 -19.82 5.23
C GLN A 129 -11.10 -19.88 5.95
N ASN A 130 -11.09 -20.13 7.27
CA ASN A 130 -9.90 -19.98 8.12
C ASN A 130 -9.17 -18.65 7.86
N CYS A 131 -9.93 -17.55 7.81
CA CYS A 131 -9.40 -16.23 7.52
C CYS A 131 -9.68 -15.24 8.65
N VAL A 132 -8.63 -14.55 9.08
CA VAL A 132 -8.70 -13.43 10.02
C VAL A 132 -8.60 -12.14 9.23
N VAL A 133 -9.62 -11.30 9.33
CA VAL A 133 -9.67 -9.99 8.69
C VAL A 133 -9.54 -8.91 9.76
N PHE A 134 -8.54 -8.04 9.62
CA PHE A 134 -8.29 -6.93 10.53
C PHE A 134 -8.69 -5.62 9.87
N ARG A 135 -9.61 -4.87 10.48
CA ARG A 135 -10.03 -3.53 10.03
C ARG A 135 -9.46 -2.48 10.96
N VAL A 136 -8.85 -1.44 10.41
CA VAL A 136 -8.24 -0.37 11.20
C VAL A 136 -8.45 0.97 10.53
N HIS A 137 -8.92 1.96 11.28
CA HIS A 137 -9.01 3.31 10.75
C HIS A 137 -7.62 3.90 10.48
N HIS A 138 -7.40 4.50 9.30
CA HIS A 138 -6.09 4.95 8.84
C HIS A 138 -5.49 6.09 9.72
N ALA A 139 -6.31 6.73 10.57
CA ALA A 139 -5.82 7.67 11.59
C ALA A 139 -4.92 7.01 12.66
N LEU A 140 -5.07 5.70 12.90
CA LEU A 140 -4.27 4.98 13.90
C LEU A 140 -2.83 4.80 13.46
N GLY A 141 -2.58 4.51 12.18
CA GLY A 141 -1.25 4.31 11.64
C GLY A 141 -1.24 4.05 10.14
N ASP A 142 -0.03 4.08 9.57
CA ASP A 142 0.20 3.72 8.17
C ASP A 142 0.54 2.22 8.02
N GLY A 143 0.59 1.74 6.77
CA GLY A 143 0.82 0.31 6.49
C GLY A 143 2.11 -0.27 7.09
N ILE A 144 3.15 0.54 7.30
CA ILE A 144 4.39 0.09 7.95
C ILE A 144 4.18 -0.07 9.44
N SER A 145 3.52 0.89 10.10
CA SER A 145 3.18 0.80 11.51
C SER A 145 2.30 -0.43 11.77
N LEU A 146 1.29 -0.65 10.91
CA LEU A 146 0.38 -1.80 11.02
C LEU A 146 1.04 -3.14 10.71
N MET A 147 1.94 -3.22 9.72
CA MET A 147 2.71 -4.45 9.47
C MET A 147 3.69 -4.75 10.60
N SER A 148 4.34 -3.74 11.16
CA SER A 148 5.17 -3.92 12.36
C SER A 148 4.35 -4.46 13.54
N LEU A 149 3.14 -3.91 13.77
CA LEU A 149 2.21 -4.41 14.78
C LEU A 149 1.82 -5.87 14.52
N PHE A 150 1.42 -6.19 13.29
CA PHE A 150 1.11 -7.56 12.88
C PHE A 150 2.24 -8.54 13.19
N LEU A 151 3.48 -8.18 12.86
CA LEU A 151 4.65 -9.04 13.10
C LEU A 151 4.92 -9.28 14.60
N SER A 152 4.50 -8.37 15.48
CA SER A 152 4.66 -8.57 16.94
C SER A 152 3.77 -9.69 17.50
N PHE A 153 2.64 -9.97 16.84
CA PHE A 153 1.76 -11.11 17.16
C PHE A 153 2.25 -12.44 16.56
N CYS A 154 3.22 -12.39 15.65
CA CYS A 154 3.67 -13.57 14.93
C CYS A 154 4.88 -14.22 15.60
N ARG A 155 5.08 -15.51 15.30
CA ARG A 155 6.31 -16.26 15.59
C ARG A 155 6.81 -16.93 14.33
N LYS A 156 8.10 -17.25 14.26
CA LYS A 156 8.63 -18.02 13.13
C LYS A 156 8.04 -19.43 13.15
N ALA A 157 7.75 -20.00 11.98
CA ALA A 157 7.17 -21.34 11.90
C ALA A 157 8.17 -22.45 12.25
N ASP A 158 9.47 -22.20 12.07
CA ASP A 158 10.57 -23.10 12.40
C ASP A 158 11.13 -22.88 13.82
N ASP A 159 10.89 -21.71 14.42
CA ASP A 159 11.19 -21.40 15.82
C ASP A 159 10.02 -20.65 16.50
N PRO A 160 9.10 -21.37 17.17
CA PRO A 160 7.91 -20.80 17.78
C PRO A 160 8.16 -19.78 18.90
N ASN A 161 9.38 -19.71 19.44
CA ASN A 161 9.72 -18.73 20.48
C ASN A 161 10.33 -17.44 19.90
N SER A 162 10.70 -17.45 18.63
CA SER A 162 11.36 -16.32 17.98
C SER A 162 10.38 -15.43 17.24
N LEU A 163 10.60 -14.11 17.36
CA LEU A 163 9.91 -13.11 16.55
C LEU A 163 10.40 -13.15 15.10
N PRO A 164 9.58 -12.70 14.14
CA PRO A 164 10.00 -12.56 12.75
C PRO A 164 11.21 -11.62 12.61
N ASP A 165 12.08 -11.91 11.65
CA ASP A 165 13.14 -11.00 11.27
C ASP A 165 12.54 -9.74 10.67
N ILE A 166 12.78 -8.62 11.34
CA ILE A 166 12.38 -7.32 10.83
C ILE A 166 13.18 -7.09 9.55
N VAL A 167 12.49 -7.06 8.42
CA VAL A 167 13.09 -6.72 7.13
C VAL A 167 13.57 -5.28 7.20
N SER A 168 14.79 -5.12 7.68
CA SER A 168 15.57 -3.91 7.54
C SER A 168 15.82 -3.79 6.05
N TYR A 169 15.17 -2.81 5.43
CA TYR A 169 15.61 -2.38 4.12
C TYR A 169 17.07 -2.00 4.32
N PRO A 170 18.00 -2.37 3.42
CA PRO A 170 19.27 -1.66 3.39
C PRO A 170 18.87 -0.20 3.30
N GLY A 171 19.02 0.51 4.41
CA GLY A 171 18.69 1.91 4.43
C GLY A 171 19.45 2.48 3.27
N ASN A 172 18.85 3.44 2.57
CA ASN A 172 19.67 4.45 1.92
C ASN A 172 20.53 5.23 2.94
N SER A 173 20.76 4.72 4.17
CA SER A 173 21.96 4.92 4.94
C SER A 173 23.18 4.48 4.12
N THR A 174 23.71 5.47 3.40
CA THR A 174 25.07 5.60 2.84
C THR A 174 25.28 5.45 1.33
N ASN A 175 24.35 4.91 0.53
CA ASN A 175 24.53 4.93 -0.94
C ASN A 175 24.02 6.18 -1.66
N SER A 176 23.24 7.04 -1.01
CA SER A 176 23.08 8.41 -1.51
C SER A 176 24.42 9.15 -1.47
N ARG A 177 25.24 8.99 -0.41
CA ARG A 177 26.63 9.48 -0.40
C ARG A 177 27.52 8.79 -1.44
N GLY A 178 27.28 7.50 -1.74
CA GLY A 178 27.99 6.78 -2.81
C GLY A 178 27.71 7.32 -4.22
N MET A 179 26.47 7.75 -4.50
CA MET A 179 26.11 8.35 -5.78
C MET A 179 26.67 9.77 -5.96
N TYR A 180 26.84 10.53 -4.86
CA TYR A 180 27.46 11.86 -4.90
C TYR A 180 28.99 11.85 -4.87
N ARG A 181 29.65 10.73 -4.51
CA ARG A 181 31.11 10.70 -4.29
C ARG A 181 31.92 10.02 -5.40
N ARG A 182 31.28 9.49 -6.45
CA ARG A 182 31.98 8.70 -7.48
C ARG A 182 32.02 9.31 -8.88
N GLU A 183 31.36 10.45 -9.08
CA GLU A 183 31.54 11.25 -10.28
C GLU A 183 32.10 12.62 -9.90
N ARG A 184 32.87 13.23 -10.80
CA ARG A 184 33.24 14.66 -10.79
C ARG A 184 32.00 15.61 -10.91
N GLY A 185 30.82 15.18 -10.44
CA GLY A 185 29.49 15.63 -10.84
C GLY A 185 28.52 15.95 -9.69
N GLY A 186 29.00 16.33 -8.50
CA GLY A 186 28.13 16.74 -7.38
C GLY A 186 27.15 17.85 -7.74
N LEU A 187 27.60 18.85 -8.53
CA LEU A 187 26.76 19.93 -9.04
C LEU A 187 25.69 19.41 -10.01
N TRP A 188 26.06 18.55 -10.97
CA TRP A 188 25.11 17.97 -11.93
C TRP A 188 24.07 17.07 -11.26
N ALA A 189 24.48 16.29 -10.25
CA ALA A 189 23.56 15.50 -9.46
C ALA A 189 22.58 16.39 -8.68
N PHE A 190 23.04 17.49 -8.10
CA PHE A 190 22.19 18.49 -7.45
C PHE A 190 21.21 19.14 -8.44
N VAL A 191 21.68 19.57 -9.61
CA VAL A 191 20.83 20.15 -10.67
C VAL A 191 19.74 19.17 -11.08
N LYS A 192 20.05 17.87 -11.25
CA LYS A 192 19.05 16.84 -11.56
C LYS A 192 17.98 16.72 -10.46
N VAL A 193 18.38 16.70 -9.18
CA VAL A 193 17.46 16.64 -8.05
C VAL A 193 16.51 17.85 -8.06
N VAL A 194 17.05 19.06 -8.21
CA VAL A 194 16.26 20.29 -8.26
C VAL A 194 15.30 20.26 -9.44
N TRP A 195 15.79 19.96 -10.64
CA TRP A 195 14.98 19.89 -11.85
C TRP A 195 13.81 18.91 -11.73
N PHE A 196 14.08 17.64 -11.37
CA PHE A 196 13.02 16.65 -11.23
C PHE A 196 12.04 17.00 -10.10
N THR A 197 12.52 17.60 -9.01
CA THR A 197 11.65 18.08 -7.94
C THR A 197 10.71 19.17 -8.44
N VAL A 198 11.21 20.18 -9.14
CA VAL A 198 10.38 21.26 -9.70
C VAL A 198 9.35 20.68 -10.67
N VAL A 199 9.78 19.85 -11.64
CA VAL A 199 8.88 19.26 -12.64
C VAL A 199 7.75 18.45 -11.98
N PHE A 200 8.06 17.61 -10.99
CA PHE A 200 7.04 16.78 -10.36
C PHE A 200 6.15 17.53 -9.38
N VAL A 201 6.68 18.51 -8.63
CA VAL A 201 5.87 19.36 -7.76
C VAL A 201 4.93 20.24 -8.58
N VAL A 202 5.40 20.82 -9.69
CA VAL A 202 4.53 21.54 -10.63
C VAL A 202 3.48 20.61 -11.22
N GLY A 203 3.84 19.38 -11.58
CA GLY A 203 2.88 18.35 -12.02
C GLY A 203 1.81 18.05 -10.97
N LEU A 204 2.21 17.89 -9.70
CA LEU A 204 1.30 17.67 -8.57
C LEU A 204 0.35 18.86 -8.38
N ILE A 205 0.87 20.09 -8.40
CA ILE A 205 0.06 21.32 -8.33
C ILE A 205 -0.89 21.40 -9.54
N GLY A 206 -0.42 21.03 -10.73
CA GLY A 206 -1.26 20.93 -11.92
C GLY A 206 -2.45 19.99 -11.71
N ARG A 207 -2.26 18.82 -11.07
CA ARG A 207 -3.34 17.90 -10.70
C ARG A 207 -4.29 18.49 -9.66
N ILE A 208 -3.82 19.37 -8.79
CA ILE A 208 -4.69 20.10 -7.87
C ILE A 208 -5.53 21.13 -8.64
N LEU A 209 -4.97 21.80 -9.65
CA LEU A 209 -5.62 22.94 -10.30
C LEU A 209 -6.46 22.56 -11.54
N TRP A 210 -5.89 21.98 -12.60
CA TRP A 210 -6.62 21.78 -13.87
C TRP A 210 -6.21 20.55 -14.70
N VAL A 211 -5.12 19.86 -14.38
CA VAL A 211 -4.64 18.70 -15.14
C VAL A 211 -5.39 17.45 -14.70
N ARG A 212 -5.98 16.73 -15.67
CA ARG A 212 -6.72 15.48 -15.46
C ARG A 212 -6.30 14.45 -16.49
N ASP A 213 -6.29 13.18 -16.12
CA ASP A 213 -6.14 12.10 -17.11
C ASP A 213 -7.36 12.09 -18.04
N LYS A 214 -7.15 11.69 -19.30
CA LYS A 214 -8.27 11.44 -20.20
C LYS A 214 -9.07 10.24 -19.69
N ARG A 215 -10.39 10.27 -19.88
CA ARG A 215 -11.28 9.20 -19.44
C ARG A 215 -11.06 7.93 -20.26
N THR A 216 -10.99 6.79 -19.58
CA THR A 216 -10.83 5.43 -20.13
C THR A 216 -11.77 4.47 -19.41
N ALA A 217 -11.76 3.19 -19.83
CA ALA A 217 -12.54 2.12 -19.20
C ALA A 217 -12.14 1.79 -17.74
N VAL A 218 -11.07 2.39 -17.22
CA VAL A 218 -10.62 2.21 -15.83
C VAL A 218 -10.62 3.51 -15.02
N SER A 219 -11.23 4.58 -15.55
CA SER A 219 -11.24 5.89 -14.88
C SER A 219 -12.35 6.00 -13.83
N GLY A 220 -11.95 6.18 -12.57
CA GLY A 220 -12.85 6.57 -11.47
C GLY A 220 -13.08 8.07 -11.38
N GLY A 221 -13.62 8.55 -10.27
CA GLY A 221 -13.87 9.95 -10.03
C GLY A 221 -14.69 10.17 -8.78
N ALA A 222 -15.10 11.42 -8.57
CA ALA A 222 -15.84 11.79 -7.38
C ALA A 222 -17.12 10.95 -7.22
N GLY A 223 -17.33 10.40 -6.02
CA GLY A 223 -18.48 9.56 -5.65
C GLY A 223 -18.29 8.07 -5.94
N VAL A 224 -17.30 7.68 -6.75
CA VAL A 224 -17.02 6.26 -7.05
C VAL A 224 -16.57 5.50 -5.80
N GLU A 225 -16.00 6.18 -4.81
CA GLU A 225 -15.68 5.63 -3.48
C GLU A 225 -16.88 4.96 -2.78
N LEU A 226 -18.11 5.38 -3.12
CA LEU A 226 -19.35 4.84 -2.54
C LEU A 226 -19.99 3.71 -3.38
N TRP A 227 -19.43 3.42 -4.55
CA TRP A 227 -20.02 2.45 -5.48
C TRP A 227 -19.67 1.01 -5.08
N PRO A 228 -20.58 0.04 -5.27
CA PRO A 228 -20.31 -1.37 -5.01
C PRO A 228 -18.99 -1.83 -5.60
N ARG A 229 -18.24 -2.63 -4.82
CA ARG A 229 -16.92 -3.09 -5.20
C ARG A 229 -16.90 -4.55 -5.58
N LYS A 230 -15.87 -4.93 -6.34
CA LYS A 230 -15.44 -6.31 -6.51
C LYS A 230 -13.95 -6.38 -6.22
N LEU A 231 -13.52 -7.48 -5.61
CA LEU A 231 -12.12 -7.74 -5.30
C LEU A 231 -11.67 -9.02 -5.97
N VAL A 232 -10.45 -9.00 -6.48
CA VAL A 232 -9.76 -10.19 -6.98
C VAL A 232 -8.30 -10.13 -6.55
N THR A 233 -7.65 -11.29 -6.47
CA THR A 233 -6.23 -11.39 -6.19
C THR A 233 -5.48 -11.84 -7.43
N ALA A 234 -4.52 -11.04 -7.90
CA ALA A 234 -3.49 -11.51 -8.82
C ALA A 234 -2.30 -12.05 -8.02
N LYS A 235 -1.77 -13.21 -8.41
CA LYS A 235 -0.76 -13.94 -7.64
C LYS A 235 0.56 -14.01 -8.39
N PHE A 236 1.65 -13.67 -7.70
CA PHE A 236 2.98 -13.65 -8.28
C PHE A 236 3.99 -14.41 -7.42
N LEU A 237 5.01 -14.97 -8.07
CA LEU A 237 6.19 -15.48 -7.40
C LEU A 237 7.28 -14.40 -7.37
N LEU A 238 7.86 -14.16 -6.19
CA LEU A 238 8.96 -13.21 -6.08
C LEU A 238 10.19 -13.65 -6.88
N GLU A 239 10.38 -14.95 -7.08
CA GLU A 239 11.46 -15.47 -7.93
C GLU A 239 11.29 -15.05 -9.39
N ASP A 240 10.07 -15.07 -9.92
CA ASP A 240 9.80 -14.61 -11.28
C ASP A 240 10.11 -13.12 -11.44
N MET A 241 9.69 -12.31 -10.45
CA MET A 241 10.04 -10.89 -10.43
C MET A 241 11.56 -10.68 -10.32
N LYS A 242 12.29 -11.53 -9.59
CA LYS A 242 13.75 -11.48 -9.50
C LYS A 242 14.44 -11.85 -10.82
N VAL A 243 13.88 -12.79 -11.59
CA VAL A 243 14.38 -13.11 -12.95
C VAL A 243 14.25 -11.89 -13.85
N VAL A 244 13.05 -11.29 -13.89
CA VAL A 244 12.79 -10.07 -14.68
C VAL A 244 13.73 -8.92 -14.26
N LYS A 245 13.87 -8.70 -12.96
CA LYS A 245 14.76 -7.67 -12.40
C LYS A 245 16.20 -7.81 -12.90
N LYS A 246 16.70 -9.03 -13.11
CA LYS A 246 18.09 -9.27 -13.56
C LYS A 246 18.33 -8.87 -15.02
N ALA A 247 17.28 -8.76 -15.83
CA ALA A 247 17.42 -8.40 -17.25
C ALA A 247 17.81 -6.93 -17.48
N ILE A 248 17.60 -6.06 -16.50
CA ILE A 248 17.99 -4.65 -16.60
C ILE A 248 18.92 -4.28 -15.44
N PRO A 249 20.10 -3.70 -15.72
CA PRO A 249 21.04 -3.27 -14.69
C PRO A 249 20.37 -2.40 -13.62
N GLU A 250 20.64 -2.72 -12.36
CA GLU A 250 20.15 -1.99 -11.18
C GLU A 250 18.62 -1.89 -11.07
N ALA A 251 17.84 -2.68 -11.82
CA ALA A 251 16.39 -2.70 -11.64
C ALA A 251 16.03 -3.25 -10.26
N THR A 252 14.83 -2.95 -9.79
CA THR A 252 14.27 -3.30 -8.49
C THR A 252 12.90 -3.95 -8.67
N ILE A 253 12.37 -4.60 -7.63
CA ILE A 253 11.04 -5.24 -7.70
C ILE A 253 9.93 -4.21 -7.96
N ASN A 254 10.08 -2.98 -7.47
CA ASN A 254 9.16 -1.89 -7.80
C ASN A 254 9.17 -1.57 -9.30
N ASP A 255 10.34 -1.61 -9.96
CA ASP A 255 10.41 -1.38 -11.40
C ASP A 255 9.66 -2.48 -12.17
N VAL A 256 9.78 -3.73 -11.72
CA VAL A 256 9.03 -4.87 -12.27
C VAL A 256 7.53 -4.71 -12.07
N LEU A 257 7.10 -4.35 -10.85
CA LEU A 257 5.70 -4.09 -10.52
C LEU A 257 5.08 -3.04 -11.44
N PHE A 258 5.75 -1.89 -11.64
CA PHE A 258 5.23 -0.83 -12.50
C PHE A 258 5.29 -1.18 -13.99
N GLY A 259 6.30 -1.94 -14.44
CA GLY A 259 6.35 -2.46 -15.81
C GLY A 259 5.16 -3.38 -16.09
N MET A 260 4.88 -4.30 -15.16
CA MET A 260 3.72 -5.21 -15.22
C MET A 260 2.39 -4.46 -15.21
N ILE A 261 2.23 -3.45 -14.34
CA ILE A 261 0.99 -2.66 -14.30
C ILE A 261 0.80 -1.88 -15.59
N SER A 262 1.85 -1.26 -16.13
CA SER A 262 1.77 -0.53 -17.40
C SER A 262 1.40 -1.44 -18.56
N SER A 263 1.99 -2.63 -18.64
CA SER A 263 1.70 -3.63 -19.67
C SER A 263 0.28 -4.20 -19.52
N GLY A 264 -0.08 -4.67 -18.32
CA GLY A 264 -1.38 -5.27 -18.05
C GLY A 264 -2.55 -4.28 -18.18
N LEU A 265 -2.38 -3.02 -17.77
CA LEU A 265 -3.39 -1.98 -18.04
C LEU A 265 -3.53 -1.70 -19.53
N SER A 266 -2.42 -1.68 -20.29
CA SER A 266 -2.48 -1.48 -21.74
C SER A 266 -3.27 -2.60 -22.42
N ARG A 267 -2.98 -3.86 -22.05
CA ARG A 267 -3.69 -5.04 -22.52
C ARG A 267 -5.18 -5.02 -22.16
N TYR A 268 -5.50 -4.73 -20.90
CA TYR A 268 -6.90 -4.66 -20.46
C TYR A 268 -7.68 -3.55 -21.17
N LEU A 269 -7.07 -2.39 -21.36
CA LEU A 269 -7.68 -1.29 -22.10
C LEU A 269 -7.88 -1.62 -23.58
N GLU A 270 -6.97 -2.37 -24.20
CA GLU A 270 -7.13 -2.85 -25.58
C GLU A 270 -8.31 -3.82 -25.71
N LEU A 271 -8.47 -4.74 -24.75
CA LEU A 271 -9.62 -5.66 -24.72
C LEU A 271 -10.96 -4.93 -24.51
N ARG A 272 -10.96 -3.82 -23.76
CA ARG A 272 -12.17 -3.08 -23.38
C ARG A 272 -12.55 -1.95 -24.33
N SER A 273 -11.59 -1.44 -25.10
CA SER A 273 -11.81 -0.26 -25.94
C SER A 273 -12.28 -0.67 -27.33
N ALA A 274 -13.54 -0.39 -27.67
CA ALA A 274 -14.07 -0.63 -29.01
C ALA A 274 -13.38 0.19 -30.11
N LYS A 275 -12.69 1.28 -29.74
CA LYS A 275 -11.86 2.11 -30.62
C LYS A 275 -10.42 2.03 -30.17
N SER A 276 -9.49 2.01 -31.12
CA SER A 276 -8.06 2.06 -30.80
C SER A 276 -7.76 3.32 -29.99
N LEU A 277 -7.22 3.15 -28.78
CA LEU A 277 -6.76 4.26 -27.98
C LEU A 277 -5.55 4.94 -28.65
N GLN A 278 -5.37 6.22 -28.33
CA GLN A 278 -4.22 6.99 -28.80
C GLN A 278 -2.95 6.44 -28.16
N GLU A 279 -1.95 6.14 -28.98
CA GLU A 279 -0.61 5.74 -28.50
C GLU A 279 -0.04 6.81 -27.56
N GLY A 280 0.53 6.39 -26.43
CA GLY A 280 1.06 7.30 -25.41
C GLY A 280 -0.01 7.97 -24.56
N LEU A 281 -1.25 7.46 -24.53
CA LEU A 281 -2.30 7.93 -23.62
C LEU A 281 -1.83 7.78 -22.17
N GLN A 282 -1.71 8.90 -21.45
CA GLN A 282 -1.24 8.90 -20.07
C GLN A 282 -2.31 8.38 -19.10
N ILE A 283 -1.90 7.46 -18.23
CA ILE A 283 -2.64 6.88 -17.12
C ILE A 283 -1.79 7.06 -15.87
N THR A 284 -2.25 7.84 -14.91
CA THR A 284 -1.45 8.23 -13.75
C THR A 284 -1.88 7.45 -12.51
N GLY A 285 -0.93 6.73 -11.93
CA GLY A 285 -1.06 6.13 -10.62
C GLY A 285 -0.73 7.09 -9.49
N VAL A 286 -1.30 6.87 -8.32
CA VAL A 286 -0.94 7.55 -7.07
C VAL A 286 -0.41 6.52 -6.08
N ALA A 287 0.76 6.78 -5.50
CA ALA A 287 1.30 5.99 -4.41
C ALA A 287 1.62 6.86 -3.21
N MET A 288 1.44 6.28 -2.02
CA MET A 288 1.91 6.86 -0.77
C MET A 288 3.25 6.22 -0.41
N VAL A 289 4.28 7.04 -0.21
CA VAL A 289 5.63 6.57 0.13
C VAL A 289 6.03 7.05 1.51
N ASN A 290 6.60 6.16 2.30
CA ASN A 290 7.09 6.50 3.64
C ASN A 290 8.22 7.54 3.55
N ILE A 291 8.10 8.62 4.31
CA ILE A 291 9.09 9.72 4.39
C ILE A 291 9.90 9.69 5.70
N ARG A 292 9.82 8.61 6.48
CA ARG A 292 10.66 8.44 7.68
C ARG A 292 12.14 8.36 7.31
N GLN A 293 12.99 8.87 8.20
CA GLN A 293 14.45 8.86 8.03
C GLN A 293 15.03 7.44 7.99
N GLN A 294 14.40 6.49 8.70
CA GLN A 294 14.70 5.07 8.63
C GLN A 294 13.59 4.38 7.81
N PRO A 295 13.81 4.15 6.51
CA PRO A 295 12.85 3.44 5.69
C PRO A 295 12.81 1.97 6.10
N GLY A 296 11.60 1.45 6.28
CA GLY A 296 11.38 0.01 6.42
C GLY A 296 10.51 -0.41 7.60
N LEU A 297 10.38 -1.73 7.77
CA LEU A 297 9.77 -2.30 8.96
C LEU A 297 10.69 -2.00 10.14
N GLN A 298 10.07 -1.68 11.27
CA GLN A 298 10.76 -1.31 12.50
C GLN A 298 10.20 -2.13 13.64
N ASP A 299 11.01 -2.34 14.66
CA ASP A 299 10.53 -2.99 15.87
C ASP A 299 9.44 -2.13 16.50
N VAL A 300 8.35 -2.73 16.95
CA VAL A 300 7.21 -1.96 17.45
C VAL A 300 7.64 -1.12 18.65
N SER A 301 8.48 -1.63 19.56
CA SER A 301 8.97 -0.85 20.70
C SER A 301 9.76 0.39 20.26
N SER A 302 10.48 0.31 19.13
CA SER A 302 11.20 1.44 18.55
C SER A 302 10.28 2.51 17.95
N LEU A 303 9.13 2.10 17.39
CA LEU A 303 8.09 3.01 16.90
C LEU A 303 7.43 3.78 18.05
N MET A 304 7.36 3.20 19.25
CA MET A 304 6.62 3.77 20.39
C MET A 304 7.43 4.76 21.24
N ARG A 305 8.76 4.83 21.10
CA ARG A 305 9.59 5.77 21.88
C ARG A 305 9.42 7.21 21.42
N ASN A 306 9.14 8.13 22.35
CA ASN A 306 8.88 9.57 22.09
C ASN A 306 10.01 10.32 21.34
N ASN A 307 11.25 9.82 21.39
CA ASN A 307 12.42 10.40 20.71
C ASN A 307 12.98 9.56 19.55
N SER A 308 12.21 8.59 19.03
CA SER A 308 12.69 7.76 17.91
C SER A 308 12.55 8.47 16.55
N LYS A 309 13.54 8.24 15.68
CA LYS A 309 13.49 8.68 14.27
C LYS A 309 12.39 7.95 13.46
N ALA A 310 11.76 6.94 14.06
CA ALA A 310 10.79 6.05 13.44
C ALA A 310 9.37 6.16 14.01
N ARG A 311 9.07 7.13 14.89
CA ARG A 311 7.79 7.24 15.65
C ARG A 311 6.52 6.75 14.92
N TRP A 312 5.70 5.99 15.66
CA TRP A 312 4.39 5.46 15.26
C TRP A 312 3.46 6.56 14.73
N GLY A 313 2.63 6.20 13.75
CA GLY A 313 1.61 7.07 13.15
C GLY A 313 1.88 7.35 11.67
N ASN A 314 1.11 8.25 11.08
CA ASN A 314 1.19 8.53 9.64
C ASN A 314 2.41 9.40 9.28
N LYS A 315 3.35 8.85 8.49
CA LYS A 315 4.49 9.60 7.91
C LYS A 315 4.77 9.17 6.47
N PHE A 316 3.92 9.61 5.55
CA PHE A 316 4.09 9.36 4.13
C PHE A 316 3.83 10.63 3.31
N GLY A 317 4.39 10.67 2.11
CA GLY A 317 4.10 11.65 1.09
C GLY A 317 3.47 10.99 -0.13
N MET A 318 2.79 11.78 -0.96
CA MET A 318 2.19 11.32 -2.20
C MET A 318 3.18 11.49 -3.36
N ILE A 319 3.22 10.51 -4.26
CA ILE A 319 3.91 10.62 -5.55
C ILE A 319 2.98 10.24 -6.69
N LEU A 320 3.12 10.95 -7.81
CA LEU A 320 2.40 10.63 -9.05
C LEU A 320 3.25 9.72 -9.93
N LEU A 321 2.66 8.67 -10.47
CA LEU A 321 3.34 7.63 -11.23
C LEU A 321 2.72 7.54 -12.62
N PRO A 322 3.13 8.43 -13.56
CA PRO A 322 2.59 8.40 -14.90
C PRO A 322 3.05 7.13 -15.63
N THR A 323 2.09 6.42 -16.16
CA THR A 323 2.26 5.29 -17.10
C THR A 323 1.58 5.65 -18.41
N TYR A 324 1.95 4.98 -19.49
CA TYR A 324 1.45 5.32 -20.81
C TYR A 324 0.89 4.05 -21.46
N TYR A 325 -0.29 4.18 -22.04
CA TYR A 325 -0.84 3.16 -22.91
C TYR A 325 0.08 2.99 -24.12
N HIS A 326 0.44 1.74 -24.36
CA HIS A 326 1.13 1.34 -25.57
C HIS A 326 0.32 0.24 -26.23
N ARG A 327 0.00 0.42 -27.51
CA ARG A 327 -0.61 -0.63 -28.33
C ARG A 327 0.33 -1.84 -28.34
N GLY A 328 -0.22 -3.05 -28.28
CA GLY A 328 0.56 -4.28 -28.29
C GLY A 328 1.71 -4.23 -29.31
N GLY A 329 2.94 -4.42 -28.82
CA GLY A 329 4.18 -4.29 -29.58
C GLY A 329 5.27 -5.23 -29.06
N ASN A 330 6.24 -5.55 -29.92
CA ASN A 330 7.10 -6.73 -29.80
C ASN A 330 8.12 -6.75 -28.63
N ASP A 331 8.32 -5.67 -27.86
CA ASP A 331 9.32 -5.63 -26.77
C ASP A 331 8.68 -5.49 -25.38
N PRO A 332 8.31 -6.60 -24.70
CA PRO A 332 7.85 -6.59 -23.31
C PRO A 332 8.82 -5.89 -22.34
N LEU A 333 10.14 -5.94 -22.60
CA LEU A 333 11.13 -5.29 -21.73
C LEU A 333 11.06 -3.76 -21.81
N GLN A 334 10.42 -3.19 -22.83
CA GLN A 334 10.25 -1.74 -22.95
C GLN A 334 9.40 -1.16 -21.81
N TYR A 335 8.39 -1.89 -21.34
CA TYR A 335 7.61 -1.48 -20.17
C TYR A 335 8.49 -1.42 -18.91
N LEU A 336 9.36 -2.41 -18.73
CA LEU A 336 10.30 -2.45 -17.60
C LEU A 336 11.35 -1.33 -17.67
N LYS A 337 11.93 -1.08 -18.86
CA LYS A 337 12.87 0.04 -19.11
C LYS A 337 12.22 1.38 -18.77
N THR A 338 11.00 1.59 -19.23
CA THR A 338 10.23 2.83 -19.01
C THR A 338 9.88 3.02 -17.53
N ALA A 339 9.41 1.96 -16.87
CA ALA A 339 9.12 1.97 -15.43
C ALA A 339 10.36 2.31 -14.60
N LYS A 340 11.50 1.66 -14.89
CA LYS A 340 12.78 1.94 -14.23
C LYS A 340 13.21 3.40 -14.42
N ALA A 341 13.15 3.92 -15.64
CA ALA A 341 13.52 5.31 -15.92
C ALA A 341 12.63 6.30 -15.15
N MET A 342 11.31 6.06 -15.12
CA MET A 342 10.36 6.86 -14.36
C MET A 342 10.66 6.81 -12.85
N ILE A 343 10.83 5.62 -12.28
CA ILE A 343 11.08 5.44 -10.84
C ILE A 343 12.42 6.04 -10.43
N ASN A 344 13.47 5.92 -11.24
CA ASN A 344 14.75 6.54 -10.97
C ASN A 344 14.64 8.08 -10.90
N ARG A 345 13.91 8.69 -11.82
CA ARG A 345 13.63 10.15 -11.78
C ARG A 345 12.85 10.52 -10.52
N LYS A 346 11.85 9.70 -10.13
CA LYS A 346 11.06 9.91 -8.91
C LYS A 346 11.90 9.79 -7.64
N LYS A 347 12.79 8.80 -7.55
CA LYS A 347 13.73 8.61 -6.43
C LYS A 347 14.73 9.76 -6.28
N LEU A 348 15.11 10.41 -7.39
CA LEU A 348 15.95 11.61 -7.37
C LEU A 348 15.18 12.86 -6.92
N SER A 349 13.86 12.86 -7.02
CA SER A 349 13.05 14.02 -6.65
C SER A 349 12.68 14.02 -5.16
N LEU A 350 12.37 15.20 -4.63
CA LEU A 350 11.81 15.37 -3.29
C LEU A 350 10.28 15.50 -3.31
N GLU A 351 9.60 15.01 -4.36
CA GLU A 351 8.14 15.13 -4.57
C GLU A 351 7.33 14.71 -3.34
N ALA A 352 7.65 13.56 -2.74
CA ALA A 352 6.96 13.07 -1.55
C ALA A 352 7.10 14.03 -0.36
N HIS A 353 8.29 14.59 -0.13
CA HIS A 353 8.53 15.54 0.96
C HIS A 353 7.80 16.86 0.72
N PHE A 354 7.81 17.37 -0.51
CA PHE A 354 7.07 18.58 -0.87
C PHE A 354 5.56 18.37 -0.80
N SER A 355 5.02 17.23 -1.24
CA SER A 355 3.59 16.92 -1.14
C SER A 355 3.13 16.95 0.33
N TYR A 356 3.90 16.36 1.25
CA TYR A 356 3.63 16.39 2.68
C TYR A 356 3.68 17.83 3.22
N LYS A 357 4.72 18.59 2.88
CA LYS A 357 4.89 19.99 3.34
C LYS A 357 3.83 20.93 2.79
N ILE A 358 3.40 20.76 1.55
CA ILE A 358 2.29 21.51 0.95
C ILE A 358 1.00 21.19 1.69
N GLY A 359 0.72 19.91 1.94
CA GLY A 359 -0.47 19.51 2.70
C GLY A 359 -0.48 20.07 4.13
N ASP A 360 0.64 20.00 4.84
CA ASP A 360 0.82 20.54 6.20
C ASP A 360 0.64 22.06 6.24
N PHE A 361 1.19 22.77 5.24
CA PHE A 361 1.00 24.21 5.08
C PHE A 361 -0.47 24.58 4.83
N VAL A 362 -1.13 23.91 3.87
CA VAL A 362 -2.55 24.13 3.57
C VAL A 362 -3.41 23.84 4.79
N LEU A 363 -3.14 22.76 5.53
CA LEU A 363 -3.86 22.46 6.76
C LEU A 363 -3.69 23.59 7.79
N SER A 364 -2.48 24.10 7.96
CA SER A 364 -2.16 25.13 8.95
C SER A 364 -2.78 26.50 8.62
N VAL A 365 -2.88 26.83 7.32
CA VAL A 365 -3.34 28.16 6.87
C VAL A 365 -4.82 28.17 6.48
N LEU A 366 -5.29 27.13 5.76
CA LEU A 366 -6.63 27.06 5.16
C LEU A 366 -7.54 26.02 5.85
N GLY A 367 -6.99 25.22 6.76
CA GLY A 367 -7.75 24.26 7.56
C GLY A 367 -7.99 22.90 6.89
N LEU A 368 -8.61 22.00 7.67
CA LEU A 368 -8.79 20.58 7.32
C LEU A 368 -9.62 20.37 6.05
N LYS A 369 -10.70 21.14 5.87
CA LYS A 369 -11.59 21.03 4.71
C LYS A 369 -10.85 21.31 3.40
N ALA A 370 -10.00 22.33 3.39
CA ALA A 370 -9.22 22.69 2.20
C ALA A 370 -8.25 21.57 1.83
N VAL A 371 -7.41 21.11 2.76
CA VAL A 371 -6.44 20.04 2.47
C VAL A 371 -7.13 18.72 2.06
N SER A 372 -8.29 18.39 2.65
CA SER A 372 -9.12 17.25 2.25
C SER A 372 -9.54 17.36 0.78
N LEU A 373 -10.15 18.50 0.41
CA LEU A 373 -10.63 18.76 -0.94
C LEU A 373 -9.48 18.71 -1.98
N LEU A 374 -8.32 19.28 -1.67
CA LEU A 374 -7.18 19.27 -2.60
C LEU A 374 -6.64 17.84 -2.81
N ASN A 375 -6.53 17.04 -1.75
CA ASN A 375 -6.11 15.64 -1.86
C ASN A 375 -7.13 14.81 -2.66
N TYR A 376 -8.42 14.97 -2.33
CA TYR A 376 -9.50 14.32 -3.06
C TYR A 376 -9.51 14.69 -4.55
N ARG A 377 -9.22 15.96 -4.86
CA ARG A 377 -9.08 16.43 -6.25
C ARG A 377 -7.91 15.81 -6.98
N ILE A 378 -6.76 15.59 -6.33
CA ILE A 378 -5.65 14.85 -6.95
C ILE A 378 -6.10 13.45 -7.33
N LEU A 379 -6.72 12.72 -6.39
CA LEU A 379 -7.22 11.36 -6.63
C LEU A 379 -8.26 11.34 -7.76
N CYS A 380 -9.21 12.26 -7.78
CA CYS A 380 -10.22 12.35 -8.86
C CYS A 380 -9.62 12.72 -10.23
N ASN A 381 -8.42 13.29 -10.27
CA ASN A 381 -7.74 13.74 -11.48
C ASN A 381 -6.68 12.73 -11.98
N THR A 382 -6.49 11.64 -11.25
CA THR A 382 -5.63 10.49 -11.59
C THR A 382 -6.49 9.24 -11.82
N THR A 383 -5.85 8.13 -12.22
CA THR A 383 -6.59 6.94 -12.65
C THR A 383 -6.64 5.82 -11.62
N PHE A 384 -5.53 5.53 -10.94
CA PHE A 384 -5.45 4.38 -10.02
C PHE A 384 -4.63 4.67 -8.77
N THR A 385 -4.89 3.93 -7.68
CA THR A 385 -4.02 3.91 -6.50
C THR A 385 -3.18 2.63 -6.50
N ILE A 386 -1.92 2.74 -6.11
CA ILE A 386 -1.05 1.59 -5.88
C ILE A 386 -0.35 1.68 -4.52
N SER A 387 -0.32 0.56 -3.81
CA SER A 387 0.49 0.35 -2.61
C SER A 387 1.28 -0.95 -2.72
N ASN A 388 2.51 -0.95 -2.21
CA ASN A 388 3.35 -2.14 -2.13
C ASN A 388 3.90 -2.28 -0.71
N LEU A 389 3.54 -3.37 -0.04
CA LEU A 389 3.94 -3.70 1.32
C LEU A 389 4.83 -4.94 1.31
N VAL A 390 6.12 -4.74 1.60
CA VAL A 390 7.05 -5.85 1.78
C VAL A 390 6.77 -6.49 3.12
N GLY A 391 6.23 -7.70 3.11
CA GLY A 391 6.05 -8.53 4.28
C GLY A 391 7.22 -9.50 4.53
N PRO A 392 7.05 -10.44 5.46
CA PRO A 392 8.12 -11.30 5.94
C PRO A 392 8.50 -12.37 4.91
N ARG A 393 9.79 -12.74 4.90
CA ARG A 393 10.34 -13.73 3.98
C ARG A 393 10.19 -15.16 4.48
N GLU A 394 10.18 -15.32 5.79
CA GLU A 394 9.97 -16.60 6.46
C GLU A 394 8.48 -16.92 6.61
N LYS A 395 8.19 -18.19 6.87
CA LYS A 395 6.84 -18.63 7.21
C LYS A 395 6.57 -18.30 8.67
N LEU A 396 5.39 -17.79 8.94
CA LEU A 396 4.97 -17.37 10.27
C LEU A 396 3.85 -18.23 10.83
N THR A 397 3.72 -18.21 12.14
CA THR A 397 2.57 -18.69 12.88
C THR A 397 1.98 -17.54 13.71
N ILE A 398 0.69 -17.59 13.96
CA ILE A 398 0.00 -16.72 14.93
C ILE A 398 -0.74 -17.62 15.92
N ALA A 399 -0.48 -17.44 17.22
CA ALA A 399 -1.00 -18.33 18.26
C ALA A 399 -0.77 -19.83 17.95
N GLY A 400 0.38 -20.17 17.35
CA GLY A 400 0.72 -21.53 16.92
C GLY A 400 0.11 -21.99 15.58
N ASN A 401 -0.82 -21.24 14.99
CA ASN A 401 -1.46 -21.59 13.71
C ASN A 401 -0.66 -21.02 12.51
N PRO A 402 -0.21 -21.84 11.55
CA PRO A 402 0.55 -21.38 10.40
C PRO A 402 -0.21 -20.40 9.49
N VAL A 403 0.43 -19.28 9.17
CA VAL A 403 -0.09 -18.28 8.23
C VAL A 403 0.11 -18.76 6.80
N THR A 404 -0.96 -18.76 6.00
CA THR A 404 -0.97 -19.26 4.61
C THR A 404 -0.83 -18.14 3.57
N TYR A 405 -1.42 -16.98 3.82
CA TYR A 405 -1.28 -15.77 2.99
C TYR A 405 -1.47 -14.49 3.81
N LEU A 406 -0.96 -13.38 3.28
CA LEU A 406 -1.18 -12.02 3.81
C LEU A 406 -1.59 -11.09 2.67
N ARG A 407 -2.69 -10.38 2.88
CA ARG A 407 -3.27 -9.43 1.93
C ARG A 407 -3.66 -8.15 2.64
N ALA A 408 -3.66 -7.05 1.92
CA ALA A 408 -4.09 -5.76 2.43
C ALA A 408 -4.82 -4.99 1.35
N ASN A 409 -5.80 -4.18 1.74
CA ASN A 409 -6.46 -3.21 0.89
C ASN A 409 -6.91 -2.00 1.73
N ASN A 410 -7.51 -1.01 1.08
CA ASN A 410 -8.15 0.11 1.75
C ASN A 410 -9.50 0.45 1.13
N SER A 411 -10.34 1.11 1.92
CA SER A 411 -11.66 1.59 1.52
C SER A 411 -11.63 3.04 1.02
N SER A 412 -12.78 3.49 0.51
CA SER A 412 -13.10 4.92 0.37
C SER A 412 -12.17 5.73 -0.55
N LEU A 413 -11.77 5.15 -1.68
CA LEU A 413 -10.98 5.84 -2.70
C LEU A 413 -11.82 6.12 -3.97
N PRO A 414 -11.75 7.34 -4.54
CA PRO A 414 -12.53 7.70 -5.74
C PRO A 414 -12.00 7.02 -7.02
N HIS A 415 -10.84 6.36 -6.97
CA HIS A 415 -10.37 5.57 -8.09
C HIS A 415 -11.26 4.34 -8.33
N ALA A 416 -11.52 4.05 -9.60
CA ALA A 416 -12.26 2.86 -10.00
C ALA A 416 -11.43 1.58 -9.83
N ILE A 417 -10.11 1.70 -9.73
CA ILE A 417 -9.17 0.60 -9.50
C ILE A 417 -8.16 1.02 -8.43
N THR A 418 -7.99 0.16 -7.42
CA THR A 418 -6.91 0.27 -6.43
C THR A 418 -6.18 -1.06 -6.33
N MET A 419 -4.86 -0.99 -6.24
CA MET A 419 -3.98 -2.15 -6.29
C MET A 419 -3.07 -2.17 -5.06
N HIS A 420 -3.13 -3.24 -4.29
CA HIS A 420 -2.38 -3.37 -3.05
C HIS A 420 -1.61 -4.68 -3.07
N MET A 421 -0.31 -4.58 -3.32
CA MET A 421 0.58 -5.74 -3.31
C MET A 421 1.13 -5.96 -1.90
N ALA A 422 1.05 -7.18 -1.41
CA ALA A 422 1.68 -7.63 -0.18
C ALA A 422 2.50 -8.89 -0.44
N SER A 423 3.75 -8.92 0.03
CA SER A 423 4.63 -10.08 -0.13
C SER A 423 4.70 -10.92 1.15
N TYR A 424 4.63 -12.25 1.02
CA TYR A 424 4.75 -13.18 2.14
C TYR A 424 5.38 -14.49 1.68
N ALA A 425 6.40 -14.98 2.40
CA ALA A 425 7.00 -16.30 2.21
C ALA A 425 7.33 -16.66 0.73
N GLY A 426 7.92 -15.70 -0.01
CA GLY A 426 8.32 -15.89 -1.42
C GLY A 426 7.20 -15.62 -2.45
N ARG A 427 5.98 -15.37 -2.01
CA ARG A 427 4.82 -15.00 -2.84
C ARG A 427 4.54 -13.51 -2.73
N ALA A 428 3.89 -12.95 -3.75
CA ALA A 428 3.34 -11.61 -3.73
C ALA A 428 1.91 -11.65 -4.25
N ASP A 429 0.96 -11.31 -3.38
CA ASP A 429 -0.45 -11.22 -3.71
C ASP A 429 -0.80 -9.75 -3.94
N MET A 430 -1.41 -9.44 -5.08
CA MET A 430 -1.94 -8.11 -5.37
C MET A 430 -3.45 -8.14 -5.32
N GLN A 431 -4.03 -7.52 -4.29
CA GLN A 431 -5.45 -7.28 -4.22
C GLN A 431 -5.83 -6.12 -5.14
N ILE A 432 -6.72 -6.41 -6.09
CA ILE A 432 -7.22 -5.47 -7.10
C ILE A 432 -8.68 -5.21 -6.79
N MET A 433 -8.94 -4.08 -6.14
CA MET A 433 -10.30 -3.63 -5.81
C MET A 433 -10.80 -2.76 -6.95
N VAL A 434 -12.00 -3.06 -7.44
CA VAL A 434 -12.59 -2.30 -8.56
C VAL A 434 -14.01 -1.85 -8.27
N ALA A 435 -14.39 -0.70 -8.84
CA ALA A 435 -15.79 -0.29 -8.92
C ALA A 435 -16.54 -1.21 -9.88
N ARG A 436 -17.51 -1.98 -9.35
CA ARG A 436 -18.19 -3.08 -10.05
C ARG A 436 -18.73 -2.69 -11.43
N ASP A 437 -19.33 -1.50 -11.51
CA ASP A 437 -20.03 -1.06 -12.73
C ASP A 437 -19.10 -0.42 -13.77
N ILE A 438 -17.88 -0.05 -13.37
CA ILE A 438 -16.85 0.50 -14.28
C ILE A 438 -16.00 -0.65 -14.85
N ILE A 439 -15.61 -1.60 -13.99
CA ILE A 439 -14.76 -2.75 -14.34
C ILE A 439 -15.54 -4.02 -13.95
N PRO A 440 -16.40 -4.56 -14.84
CA PRO A 440 -17.31 -5.64 -14.49
C PRO A 440 -16.63 -7.01 -14.30
N ASP A 441 -15.45 -7.20 -14.90
CA ASP A 441 -14.68 -8.44 -15.00
C ASP A 441 -13.26 -8.33 -14.41
N PRO A 442 -13.12 -8.05 -13.09
CA PRO A 442 -11.81 -7.89 -12.47
C PRO A 442 -10.89 -9.10 -12.64
N LYS A 443 -11.43 -10.32 -12.79
CA LYS A 443 -10.64 -11.54 -13.07
C LYS A 443 -9.84 -11.44 -14.38
N VAL A 444 -10.38 -10.80 -15.42
CA VAL A 444 -9.65 -10.58 -16.69
C VAL A 444 -8.53 -9.56 -16.49
N LEU A 445 -8.78 -8.51 -15.72
CA LEU A 445 -7.77 -7.51 -15.37
C LEU A 445 -6.62 -8.13 -14.56
N ALA A 446 -6.93 -8.96 -13.56
CA ALA A 446 -5.92 -9.71 -12.80
C ALA A 446 -5.07 -10.58 -13.72
N LYS A 447 -5.72 -11.31 -14.63
CA LYS A 447 -5.04 -12.15 -15.61
C LYS A 447 -4.12 -11.33 -16.54
N CYS A 448 -4.54 -10.13 -16.94
CA CYS A 448 -3.67 -9.23 -17.73
C CYS A 448 -2.39 -8.85 -16.99
N PHE A 449 -2.42 -8.68 -15.66
CA PHE A 449 -1.21 -8.42 -14.87
C PHE A 449 -0.34 -9.67 -14.72
N GLU A 450 -0.94 -10.83 -14.49
CA GLU A 450 -0.22 -12.11 -14.42
C GLU A 450 0.49 -12.44 -15.74
N ASP A 451 -0.23 -12.34 -16.85
CA ASP A 451 0.31 -12.57 -18.20
C ASP A 451 1.42 -11.56 -18.53
N ALA A 452 1.25 -10.29 -18.15
CA ALA A 452 2.30 -9.28 -18.34
C ALA A 452 3.61 -9.64 -17.63
N LEU A 453 3.56 -10.20 -16.41
CA LEU A 453 4.78 -10.65 -15.73
C LEU A 453 5.44 -11.83 -16.49
N LEU A 454 4.63 -12.78 -16.96
CA LEU A 454 5.12 -13.95 -17.70
C LEU A 454 5.78 -13.53 -19.01
N GLU A 455 5.14 -12.67 -19.80
CA GLU A 455 5.67 -12.16 -21.08
C GLU A 455 6.99 -11.40 -20.87
N ILE A 456 7.06 -10.54 -19.85
CA ILE A 456 8.30 -9.81 -19.52
C ILE A 456 9.40 -10.78 -19.04
N LYS A 457 9.04 -11.84 -18.30
CA LYS A 457 9.97 -12.88 -17.84
C LYS A 457 10.53 -13.70 -19.00
N GLU A 458 9.69 -14.09 -19.96
CA GLU A 458 10.12 -14.83 -21.15
C GLU A 458 11.10 -13.98 -21.99
N ALA A 459 10.78 -12.71 -22.21
CA ALA A 459 11.68 -11.79 -22.90
C ALA A 459 13.00 -11.59 -22.13
N ALA A 460 12.95 -11.46 -20.81
CA ALA A 460 14.14 -11.37 -19.95
C ALA A 460 15.03 -12.62 -20.05
N ALA A 461 14.44 -13.81 -20.05
CA ALA A 461 15.17 -15.06 -20.17
C ALA A 461 15.82 -15.22 -21.55
N ALA A 462 15.11 -14.86 -22.63
CA ALA A 462 15.63 -14.89 -23.99
C ALA A 462 16.87 -14.00 -24.15
N VAL A 463 16.85 -12.78 -23.57
CA VAL A 463 18.02 -11.88 -23.58
C VAL A 463 19.20 -12.48 -22.81
N ALA A 464 18.96 -13.13 -21.67
CA ALA A 464 20.03 -13.77 -20.89
C ALA A 464 20.68 -14.94 -21.64
N VAL A 465 19.89 -15.76 -22.32
CA VAL A 465 20.39 -16.88 -23.15
C VAL A 465 21.21 -16.35 -24.33
N ALA A 466 20.73 -15.33 -25.03
CA ALA A 466 21.46 -14.71 -26.13
C ALA A 466 22.81 -14.14 -25.67
N ALA A 467 22.85 -13.43 -24.53
CA ALA A 467 24.08 -12.89 -23.97
C ALA A 467 25.09 -13.98 -23.56
N ALA A 468 24.62 -15.11 -23.00
CA ALA A 468 25.47 -16.23 -22.66
C ALA A 468 26.07 -16.91 -23.90
N ALA A 469 25.28 -17.07 -24.97
CA ALA A 469 25.75 -17.61 -26.23
C ALA A 469 26.82 -16.73 -26.88
N THR A 470 26.63 -15.39 -26.89
CA THR A 470 27.64 -14.45 -27.38
C THR A 470 28.94 -14.55 -26.59
N LYS A 471 28.87 -14.65 -25.26
CA LYS A 471 30.05 -14.78 -24.41
C LYS A 471 30.83 -16.08 -24.68
N LEU A 472 30.13 -17.20 -24.87
CA LEU A 472 30.76 -18.48 -25.23
C LEU A 472 31.42 -18.44 -26.61
N LEU A 473 30.85 -17.70 -27.57
CA LEU A 473 31.47 -17.51 -28.88
C LEU A 473 32.74 -16.64 -28.76
N GLU A 474 32.73 -15.59 -27.95
CA GLU A 474 33.91 -14.75 -27.70
C GLU A 474 35.03 -15.52 -26.99
N GLU A 475 34.71 -16.37 -26.00
CA GLU A 475 35.68 -17.22 -25.28
C GLU A 475 36.26 -18.35 -26.14
N ASN A 476 35.58 -18.79 -27.19
CA ASN A 476 36.10 -19.81 -28.13
C ASN A 476 36.92 -19.23 -29.28
N VAL A 477 36.90 -17.91 -29.47
CA VAL A 477 37.65 -17.19 -30.52
C VAL A 477 38.92 -16.52 -29.94
N SER A 478 39.02 -16.38 -28.62
CA SER A 478 40.24 -15.99 -27.88
C SER A 478 41.09 -17.19 -27.52
#